data_AF-A0A948DIJ8-F1
#
_entry.id   AF-A0A948DIJ8-F1
#
_cell.length_a   1.000
_cell.length_b   1.000
_cell.length_c   1.000
_cell.angle_alpha   90.00
_cell.angle_beta   90.00
_cell.angle_gamma   90.00
#
_symmetry.space_group_name_H-M   'P 1'
#
loop_
_entity.id
_entity.type
_entity.pdbx_description
1 polymer ?
#
loop_
_entity_poly.entity_id
_entity_poly.type
_entity_poly.pdbx_seq_one_letter_code
_entity_poly.pdbx_strand_id
1 'polypeptide(L)'
;MFYLRWYTKYVNYPEYRNRKIVPNKEKLLKDGAESYTTKSAFEKLSKKISNLRGKDILIDLRNLVENETYAEKWSENFKDYYIKLLENYK
;
A
#
# COMPACT_ATOMS: atom_id res chain seq x y z
N MET A 1 20.41 2.89 -11.28
CA MET A 1 20.95 1.74 -10.49
C MET A 1 19.94 1.06 -9.56
N PHE A 2 18.69 1.51 -9.44
CA PHE A 2 17.69 0.92 -8.52
C PHE A 2 17.19 -0.49 -8.91
N TYR A 3 17.30 -0.86 -10.19
CA TYR A 3 16.77 -2.13 -10.70
C TYR A 3 17.55 -3.33 -10.28
N LEU A 4 18.88 -3.22 -10.33
CA LEU A 4 19.75 -4.30 -9.93
C LEU A 4 19.56 -4.59 -8.44
N ARG A 5 19.29 -3.56 -7.62
CA ARG A 5 19.02 -3.69 -6.19
C ARG A 5 17.66 -4.31 -5.88
N TRP A 6 16.62 -4.03 -6.68
CA TRP A 6 15.30 -4.64 -6.51
C TRP A 6 15.26 -6.08 -7.06
N TYR A 7 15.85 -6.33 -8.23
CA TYR A 7 15.93 -7.65 -8.85
C TYR A 7 16.70 -8.66 -7.97
N THR A 8 17.85 -8.25 -7.42
CA THR A 8 18.63 -9.10 -6.51
C THR A 8 17.95 -9.36 -5.18
N LYS A 9 17.13 -8.42 -4.69
CA LYS A 9 16.38 -8.58 -3.44
C LYS A 9 15.25 -9.59 -3.59
N TYR A 10 14.38 -9.48 -4.60
CA TYR A 10 13.16 -10.29 -4.69
C TYR A 10 13.31 -11.64 -5.40
N VAL A 11 14.21 -11.76 -6.37
CA VAL A 11 14.45 -13.04 -7.09
C VAL A 11 15.17 -14.07 -6.19
N ASN A 12 15.84 -13.61 -5.14
CA ASN A 12 16.51 -14.48 -4.16
C ASN A 12 15.62 -14.95 -3.01
N TYR A 13 14.39 -14.46 -2.90
CA TYR A 13 13.46 -14.96 -1.89
C TYR A 13 12.94 -16.36 -2.31
N PRO A 14 12.97 -17.35 -1.40
CA PRO A 14 12.63 -18.75 -1.70
C PRO A 14 11.25 -18.91 -2.37
N GLU A 15 10.28 -18.11 -1.97
CA GLU A 15 8.91 -18.16 -2.46
C GLU A 15 8.76 -17.78 -3.94
N TYR A 16 9.59 -16.86 -4.45
CA TYR A 16 9.58 -16.45 -5.86
C TYR A 16 10.37 -17.44 -6.72
N ARG A 17 11.49 -17.96 -6.19
CA ARG A 17 12.33 -18.94 -6.87
C ARG A 17 11.60 -20.27 -7.07
N ASN A 18 10.96 -20.79 -6.02
CA ASN A 18 10.25 -22.08 -6.06
C ASN A 18 9.05 -22.04 -7.03
N ARG A 19 8.45 -20.87 -7.22
CA ARG A 19 7.30 -20.66 -8.11
C ARG A 19 7.69 -20.18 -9.51
N LYS A 20 8.99 -20.08 -9.83
CA LYS A 20 9.52 -19.53 -11.09
C LYS A 20 8.91 -18.16 -11.47
N ILE A 21 8.60 -17.34 -10.47
CA ILE A 21 7.98 -16.03 -10.69
C ILE A 21 9.08 -15.07 -11.17
N VAL A 22 8.98 -14.64 -12.43
CA VAL A 22 9.88 -13.65 -13.01
C VAL A 22 9.23 -12.26 -12.92
N PRO A 23 9.93 -11.25 -12.38
CA PRO A 23 9.41 -9.89 -12.36
C PRO A 23 9.14 -9.37 -13.77
N ASN A 24 8.00 -8.70 -13.97
CA ASN A 24 7.72 -8.02 -15.23
C ASN A 24 8.74 -6.88 -15.43
N LYS A 25 9.57 -7.00 -16.48
CA LYS A 25 10.64 -6.05 -16.77
C LYS A 25 10.12 -4.66 -17.10
N GLU A 26 9.05 -4.54 -17.88
CA GLU A 26 8.42 -3.24 -18.22
C GLU A 26 7.81 -2.57 -16.98
N LYS A 27 7.17 -3.41 -16.15
CA LYS A 27 6.87 -3.23 -14.72
C LYS A 27 7.91 -2.40 -13.98
N LEU A 28 9.00 -3.11 -13.70
CA LEU A 28 10.15 -2.57 -13.01
C LEU A 28 10.70 -1.36 -13.77
N LEU A 29 10.59 -1.39 -15.11
CA LEU A 29 11.16 -0.38 -15.97
C LEU A 29 10.66 1.01 -15.59
N LYS A 30 9.34 1.06 -15.60
CA LYS A 30 8.53 2.21 -15.25
C LYS A 30 8.65 2.59 -13.77
N ASP A 31 8.46 1.63 -12.88
CA ASP A 31 8.37 1.91 -11.43
C ASP A 31 9.71 2.37 -10.83
N GLY A 32 10.84 1.90 -11.36
CA GLY A 32 12.17 2.31 -10.91
C GLY A 32 12.69 3.62 -11.53
N ALA A 33 11.98 4.16 -12.53
CA ALA A 33 12.26 5.47 -13.12
C ALA A 33 11.51 6.61 -12.38
N GLU A 34 10.41 6.29 -11.71
CA GLU A 34 9.69 7.25 -10.87
C GLU A 34 10.40 7.47 -9.53
N SER A 35 10.67 8.73 -9.18
CA SER A 35 11.19 9.06 -7.84
C SER A 35 10.10 8.85 -6.78
N TYR A 36 10.33 7.90 -5.89
CA TYR A 36 9.42 7.58 -4.79
C TYR A 36 9.76 8.44 -3.58
N THR A 37 9.26 9.67 -3.56
CA THR A 37 9.38 10.57 -2.42
C THR A 37 8.21 10.36 -1.47
N THR A 38 8.37 10.75 -0.21
CA THR A 38 7.27 10.76 0.78
C THR A 38 6.05 11.49 0.23
N LYS A 39 6.26 12.65 -0.41
CA LYS A 39 5.20 13.43 -1.06
C LYS A 39 4.48 12.65 -2.17
N SER A 40 5.22 12.06 -3.12
CA SER A 40 4.59 11.32 -4.23
C SER A 40 3.88 10.05 -3.76
N ALA A 41 4.35 9.44 -2.67
CA ALA A 41 3.66 8.33 -2.00
C ALA A 41 2.32 8.77 -1.40
N PHE A 42 2.29 9.86 -0.63
CA PHE A 42 1.06 10.38 -0.04
C PHE A 42 0.07 10.91 -1.07
N GLU A 43 0.51 11.52 -2.18
CA GLU A 43 -0.38 11.89 -3.28
C GLU A 43 -1.09 10.66 -3.89
N LYS A 44 -0.35 9.57 -4.10
CA LYS A 44 -0.91 8.30 -4.60
C LYS A 44 -1.85 7.66 -3.58
N LEU A 45 -1.51 7.70 -2.29
CA LEU A 45 -2.35 7.18 -1.22
C LEU A 45 -3.65 8.00 -1.07
N SER A 46 -3.59 9.32 -1.14
CA SER A 46 -4.76 10.20 -1.02
C SER A 46 -5.80 9.90 -2.08
N LYS A 47 -5.38 9.64 -3.33
CA LYS A 47 -6.28 9.23 -4.42
C LYS A 47 -6.96 7.87 -4.17
N LYS A 48 -6.29 6.97 -3.46
CA LYS A 48 -6.88 5.67 -3.10
C LYS A 48 -7.87 5.83 -1.95
N ILE A 49 -7.45 6.50 -0.88
CA ILE A 49 -8.26 6.74 0.32
C ILE A 49 -9.55 7.51 -0.03
N SER A 50 -9.49 8.48 -0.94
CA SER A 50 -10.67 9.24 -1.37
C SER A 50 -11.77 8.35 -1.94
N ASN A 51 -11.38 7.31 -2.70
CA ASN A 51 -12.29 6.43 -3.42
C ASN A 51 -12.81 5.24 -2.59
N LEU A 52 -12.23 5.01 -1.41
CA LEU A 52 -12.67 3.94 -0.52
C LEU A 52 -13.96 4.33 0.22
N ARG A 53 -14.84 3.34 0.38
CA ARG A 53 -16.08 3.46 1.16
C ARG A 53 -15.91 2.74 2.49
N GLY A 54 -16.43 3.33 3.57
CA GLY A 54 -16.36 2.74 4.91
C GLY A 54 -16.94 1.32 4.98
N LYS A 55 -18.01 1.03 4.22
CA LYS A 55 -18.58 -0.33 4.15
C LYS A 55 -17.62 -1.39 3.58
N ASP A 56 -16.78 -1.02 2.62
CA ASP A 56 -15.85 -1.97 2.00
C ASP A 56 -14.72 -2.26 3.00
N ILE A 57 -14.23 -1.21 3.68
CA ILE A 57 -13.28 -1.29 4.79
C ILE A 57 -13.82 -2.14 5.94
N LEU A 58 -15.09 -1.97 6.31
CA LEU A 58 -15.71 -2.68 7.44
C LEU A 58 -15.76 -4.20 7.20
N ILE A 59 -16.04 -4.62 5.96
CA ILE A 59 -16.00 -6.04 5.57
C ILE A 59 -14.61 -6.63 5.82
N ASP A 60 -13.56 -5.90 5.42
CA ASP A 60 -12.19 -6.33 5.64
C ASP A 60 -11.84 -6.35 7.14
N LEU A 61 -12.22 -5.31 7.89
CA LEU A 61 -11.91 -5.18 9.31
C LEU A 61 -12.58 -6.25 10.17
N ARG A 62 -13.81 -6.66 9.86
CA ARG A 62 -14.49 -7.75 10.58
C ARG A 62 -13.72 -9.06 10.61
N ASN A 63 -12.86 -9.29 9.61
CA ASN A 63 -12.01 -10.48 9.56
C ASN A 63 -10.66 -10.29 10.27
N LEU A 64 -10.33 -9.07 10.70
CA LEU A 64 -9.03 -8.68 11.25
C LEU A 64 -9.09 -8.26 12.72
N VAL A 65 -10.25 -7.84 13.22
CA VAL A 65 -10.43 -7.40 14.60
C VAL A 65 -11.66 -8.06 15.23
N GLU A 66 -11.51 -8.48 16.49
CA GLU A 66 -12.61 -9.13 17.24
C GLU A 66 -13.67 -8.14 17.74
N ASN A 67 -13.30 -6.87 17.91
CA ASN A 67 -14.18 -5.83 18.45
C ASN A 67 -14.96 -5.15 17.32
N GLU A 68 -16.23 -5.52 17.18
CA GLU A 68 -17.14 -4.98 16.16
C GLU A 68 -17.33 -3.46 16.27
N THR A 69 -17.56 -2.95 17.48
CA THR A 69 -17.75 -1.51 17.71
C THR A 69 -16.51 -0.70 17.32
N TYR A 70 -15.32 -1.26 17.51
CA TYR A 70 -14.09 -0.66 17.04
C TYR A 70 -14.01 -0.67 15.51
N ALA A 71 -14.34 -1.80 14.86
CA ALA A 71 -14.33 -1.91 13.41
C ALA A 71 -15.27 -0.90 12.75
N GLU A 72 -16.50 -0.78 13.27
CA GLU A 72 -17.50 0.18 12.81
C GLU A 72 -16.99 1.61 12.92
N LYS A 73 -16.60 2.04 14.13
CA LYS A 73 -16.10 3.40 14.37
C LYS A 73 -14.86 3.71 13.54
N TRP A 74 -13.93 2.78 13.42
CA TRP A 74 -12.74 2.99 12.60
C TRP A 74 -13.11 3.16 11.12
N SER A 75 -14.02 2.31 10.60
CA SER A 75 -14.46 2.37 9.21
C SER A 75 -15.21 3.65 8.84
N GLU A 76 -15.83 4.31 9.82
CA GLU A 76 -16.48 5.61 9.64
C GLU A 76 -15.46 6.76 9.64
N ASN A 77 -14.40 6.66 10.44
CA ASN A 77 -13.47 7.77 10.71
C ASN A 77 -12.11 7.63 10.02
N PHE A 78 -11.85 6.58 9.25
CA PHE A 78 -10.53 6.29 8.69
C PHE A 78 -9.95 7.41 7.81
N LYS A 79 -10.81 8.18 7.12
CA LYS A 79 -10.37 9.32 6.30
C LYS A 79 -9.83 10.45 7.16
N ASP A 80 -10.44 10.71 8.32
CA ASP A 80 -9.98 11.72 9.26
C ASP A 80 -8.67 11.30 9.93
N TYR A 81 -8.54 10.01 10.27
CA TYR A 81 -7.27 9.45 10.76
C TYR A 81 -6.16 9.57 9.71
N TYR A 82 -6.49 9.34 8.44
CA TYR A 82 -5.55 9.54 7.34
C TYR A 82 -5.14 11.00 7.17
N ILE A 83 -6.06 11.96 7.29
CA ILE A 83 -5.76 13.40 7.21
C ILE A 83 -4.82 13.81 8.35
N LYS A 84 -5.09 13.38 9.59
CA LYS A 84 -4.22 13.63 10.75
C LYS A 84 -2.83 13.02 10.56
N LEU A 85 -2.74 11.83 9.97
CA LEU A 85 -1.45 11.23 9.62
C LEU A 85 -0.71 12.11 8.61
N LEU A 86 -1.39 12.56 7.56
CA LEU A 86 -0.83 13.37 6.48
C LEU A 86 -0.20 14.67 7.00
N GLU A 87 -0.78 15.30 8.02
CA GLU A 87 -0.26 16.54 8.62
C GLU A 87 1.18 16.40 9.14
N ASN A 88 1.58 15.21 9.58
CA ASN A 88 2.94 14.94 10.06
C ASN A 88 3.98 14.81 8.93
N TYR A 89 3.55 14.78 7.67
CA TYR A 89 4.40 14.57 6.49
C TYR A 89 4.27 15.69 5.46
N LYS A 90 3.63 16.80 5.84
CA LYS A 90 3.58 18.04 5.06
C LYS A 90 4.89 18.82 5.19
#